data_AF-A0A838JWV6-F1
#
_entry.id   AF-A0A838JWV6-F1
#
_cell.length_a   1.000
_cell.length_b   1.000
_cell.length_c   1.000
_cell.angle_alpha   90.00
_cell.angle_beta   90.00
_cell.angle_gamma   90.00
#
_symmetry.space_group_name_H-M   'P 1'
#
loop_
_entity.id
_entity.type
_entity.pdbx_description
1 polymer ?
#
loop_
_entity_poly.entity_id
_entity_poly.type
_entity_poly.pdbx_seq_one_letter_code
_entity_poly.pdbx_strand_id
1 'polypeptide(L)'
;MMKEGMGLGDIAPGLIVRHTNRRLGKLDPCEASERLISGRISFSEFVDQVGEEYRELLDFMMDNDLHPGRPGEVLFCIECHAGLYDRTLLRTQLECLYRGEKVG
;
A
#
# COMPACT_ATOMS: atom_id res chain seq x y z
N MET A 1 -8.33 41.10 -11.64
CA MET A 1 -7.56 41.33 -10.41
C MET A 1 -7.86 40.22 -9.42
N MET A 2 -6.82 39.70 -8.78
CA MET A 2 -6.82 38.65 -7.75
C MET A 2 -7.80 38.92 -6.58
N LYS A 3 -8.33 37.85 -5.94
CA LYS A 3 -7.80 37.38 -4.64
C LYS A 3 -8.47 36.08 -4.15
N GLU A 4 -7.60 35.21 -3.63
CA GLU A 4 -7.85 33.96 -2.92
C GLU A 4 -8.36 34.19 -1.49
N GLY A 5 -8.94 33.16 -0.85
CA GLY A 5 -9.24 33.19 0.58
C GLY A 5 -10.00 31.97 1.10
N MET A 6 -9.25 30.95 1.47
CA MET A 6 -9.63 29.71 2.16
C MET A 6 -10.29 29.97 3.53
N GLY A 7 -11.25 29.13 3.94
CA GLY A 7 -11.84 29.16 5.28
C GLY A 7 -12.50 27.83 5.64
N LEU A 8 -11.73 26.97 6.30
CA LEU A 8 -12.19 25.76 6.99
C LEU A 8 -13.26 26.09 8.03
N GLY A 9 -14.37 25.37 8.01
CA GLY A 9 -15.36 25.41 9.07
C GLY A 9 -16.36 24.26 8.93
N ASP A 10 -16.53 23.51 10.01
CA ASP A 10 -17.56 22.50 10.26
C ASP A 10 -17.28 21.06 9.79
N ILE A 11 -16.56 20.30 10.63
CA ILE A 11 -16.60 18.83 10.60
C ILE A 11 -17.51 18.39 11.75
N ALA A 12 -18.79 18.20 11.45
CA ALA A 12 -19.78 17.70 12.41
C ALA A 12 -19.47 16.26 12.85
N PRO A 13 -19.69 15.89 14.13
CA PRO A 13 -19.53 14.52 14.61
C PRO A 13 -20.69 13.67 14.09
N GLY A 14 -20.47 13.12 12.91
CA GLY A 14 -21.41 12.30 12.14
C GLY A 14 -20.89 12.00 10.74
N LEU A 15 -19.57 12.08 10.54
CA LEU A 15 -18.92 11.89 9.26
C LEU A 15 -19.09 10.43 8.83
N ILE A 16 -20.20 10.14 8.16
CA ILE A 16 -20.37 8.90 7.42
C ILE A 16 -19.30 8.96 6.33
N VAL A 17 -18.21 8.23 6.55
CA VAL A 17 -17.20 7.99 5.53
C VAL A 17 -17.91 7.25 4.41
N ARG A 18 -18.34 8.02 3.41
CA ARG A 18 -19.00 7.52 2.21
C ARG A 18 -17.97 6.69 1.45
N HIS A 19 -17.86 5.41 1.80
CA HIS A 19 -17.22 4.43 0.94
C HIS A 19 -18.03 4.43 -0.35
N THR A 20 -17.53 5.12 -1.38
CA THR A 20 -17.99 4.89 -2.74
C THR A 20 -17.56 3.47 -3.07
N ASN A 21 -18.43 2.52 -2.74
CA ASN A 21 -18.39 1.12 -3.15
C ASN A 21 -18.66 1.07 -4.66
N ARG A 22 -17.79 1.72 -5.44
CA ARG A 22 -17.73 1.58 -6.88
C ARG A 22 -16.96 0.29 -7.05
N ARG A 23 -17.65 -0.78 -7.49
CA ARG A 23 -17.05 -2.07 -7.86
C ARG A 23 -15.73 -1.77 -8.56
N LEU A 24 -14.60 -2.00 -7.88
CA LEU A 24 -13.30 -1.81 -8.45
C LEU A 24 -13.19 -2.92 -9.49
N GLY A 25 -13.41 -2.58 -10.76
CA GLY A 25 -12.96 -3.42 -11.86
C GLY A 25 -11.48 -3.70 -11.68
N LYS A 26 -10.99 -4.77 -12.30
CA LYS A 26 -9.61 -5.26 -12.17
C LYS A 26 -8.62 -4.08 -12.08
N LEU A 27 -8.02 -3.91 -10.91
CA LEU A 27 -7.15 -2.76 -10.65
C LEU A 27 -5.83 -2.94 -11.36
N ASP A 28 -5.35 -1.85 -11.97
CA ASP A 28 -3.97 -1.81 -12.42
C ASP A 28 -3.03 -1.97 -11.20
N PRO A 29 -1.90 -2.69 -11.34
CA PRO A 29 -0.97 -2.95 -10.23
C PRO A 29 -0.53 -1.66 -9.54
N CYS A 30 -0.28 -0.60 -10.31
CA CYS A 30 0.10 0.70 -9.78
C CYS A 30 -1.01 1.33 -8.92
N GLU A 31 -2.26 1.28 -9.38
CA GLU A 31 -3.41 1.81 -8.63
C GLU A 31 -3.68 0.97 -7.37
N ALA A 32 -3.52 -0.35 -7.46
CA ALA A 32 -3.60 -1.24 -6.31
C ALA A 32 -2.51 -0.94 -5.28
N SER A 33 -1.27 -0.69 -5.71
CA SER A 33 -0.15 -0.34 -4.81
C SER A 33 -0.42 0.97 -4.08
N GLU A 34 -0.85 2.01 -4.79
CA GLU A 34 -1.20 3.29 -4.15
C GLU A 34 -2.31 3.14 -3.12
N ARG A 35 -3.33 2.33 -3.43
CA ARG A 35 -4.41 2.05 -2.49
C ARG A 35 -3.95 1.24 -1.29
N LEU A 36 -3.06 0.26 -1.47
CA LEU A 36 -2.51 -0.54 -0.37
C LEU A 36 -1.66 0.34 0.56
N ILE A 37 -0.74 1.13 -0.01
CA ILE A 37 0.15 2.05 0.72
C ILE A 37 -0.68 3.08 1.50
N SER A 38 -1.77 3.57 0.90
CA SER A 38 -2.71 4.50 1.54
C SER A 38 -3.68 3.86 2.54
N GLY A 39 -3.62 2.53 2.73
CA GLY A 39 -4.54 1.79 3.61
C GLY A 39 -6.00 1.78 3.12
N ARG A 40 -6.24 2.03 1.83
CA ARG A 40 -7.57 2.04 1.21
C ARG A 40 -8.08 0.65 0.82
N ILE A 41 -7.17 -0.31 0.63
CA ILE A 41 -7.47 -1.73 0.42
C ILE A 41 -6.62 -2.56 1.38
N SER A 42 -7.10 -3.74 1.73
CA SER A 42 -6.36 -4.69 2.57
C SER A 42 -5.36 -5.53 1.76
N PHE A 43 -4.42 -6.18 2.44
CA PHE A 43 -3.45 -7.08 1.81
C PHE A 43 -4.11 -8.19 0.98
N SER A 44 -5.12 -8.88 1.52
CA SER A 44 -5.84 -9.92 0.78
C SER A 44 -6.53 -9.37 -0.48
N GLU A 45 -7.06 -8.15 -0.42
CA GLU A 45 -7.70 -7.51 -1.57
C GLU A 45 -6.68 -7.10 -2.63
N PHE A 46 -5.49 -6.68 -2.23
CA PHE A 46 -4.39 -6.43 -3.15
C PHE A 46 -3.91 -7.71 -3.86
N VAL A 47 -3.74 -8.82 -3.13
CA VAL A 47 -3.33 -10.12 -3.72
C VAL A 47 -4.39 -10.65 -4.69
N ASP A 48 -5.67 -10.50 -4.39
CA ASP A 48 -6.76 -10.90 -5.28
C ASP A 48 -6.74 -10.12 -6.62
N GLN A 49 -6.30 -8.85 -6.58
CA GLN A 49 -6.25 -7.98 -7.75
C GLN A 49 -4.96 -8.13 -8.57
N VAL A 50 -3.81 -8.17 -7.89
CA VAL A 50 -2.47 -8.10 -8.52
C VAL A 50 -1.82 -9.48 -8.66
N GLY A 51 -2.26 -10.46 -7.87
CA GLY A 51 -1.73 -11.82 -7.86
C GLY A 51 -0.73 -12.09 -6.73
N GLU A 52 -0.14 -13.29 -6.76
CA GLU A 52 0.74 -13.78 -5.69
C GLU A 52 2.18 -13.22 -5.76
N GLU A 53 2.49 -12.34 -6.72
CA GLU A 53 3.85 -11.80 -6.95
C GLU A 53 4.43 -11.05 -5.74
N TYR A 54 3.56 -10.53 -4.86
CA TYR A 54 3.94 -9.79 -3.65
C TYR A 54 3.70 -10.60 -2.36
N ARG A 55 3.26 -11.85 -2.48
CA ARG A 55 2.79 -12.64 -1.33
C ARG A 55 3.82 -12.74 -0.22
N GLU A 56 5.08 -13.01 -0.56
CA GLU A 56 6.18 -13.14 0.41
C GLU A 56 6.40 -11.83 1.18
N LEU A 57 6.39 -10.70 0.47
CA LEU A 57 6.51 -9.39 1.08
C LEU A 57 5.34 -9.09 2.01
N LEU A 58 4.12 -9.40 1.58
CA LEU A 58 2.92 -9.13 2.40
C LEU A 58 2.85 -10.03 3.62
N ASP A 59 3.23 -11.30 3.49
CA ASP A 59 3.32 -12.25 4.60
C ASP A 59 4.36 -11.77 5.62
N PHE A 60 5.55 -11.37 5.16
CA PHE A 60 6.57 -10.78 6.01
C PHE A 60 6.08 -9.52 6.72
N MET A 61 5.35 -8.64 6.02
CA MET A 61 4.76 -7.45 6.65
C MET A 61 3.72 -7.83 7.71
N MET A 62 2.90 -8.84 7.45
CA MET A 62 1.87 -9.27 8.41
C MET A 62 2.47 -9.92 9.65
N ASP A 63 3.49 -10.76 9.48
CA ASP A 63 4.19 -11.45 10.59
C ASP A 63 4.94 -10.45 11.49
N ASN A 64 5.44 -9.35 10.91
CA ASN A 64 6.21 -8.32 11.62
C ASN A 64 5.39 -7.06 11.96
N ASP A 65 4.05 -7.09 11.80
CA ASP A 65 3.13 -5.97 12.04
C ASP A 65 3.53 -4.66 11.32
N LEU A 66 4.01 -4.77 10.09
CA LEU A 66 4.53 -3.66 9.29
C LEU A 66 3.44 -3.04 8.41
N HIS A 67 3.46 -1.71 8.32
CA HIS A 67 2.52 -0.97 7.50
C HIS A 67 3.11 -0.64 6.11
N PRO A 68 2.40 -0.93 4.99
CA PRO A 68 2.88 -0.65 3.63
C PRO A 68 2.98 0.85 3.32
N GLY A 69 2.39 1.71 4.15
CA GLY A 69 2.62 3.16 4.15
C GLY A 69 4.01 3.60 4.66
N ARG A 70 4.84 2.68 5.18
CA ARG A 70 6.12 2.99 5.82
C ARG A 70 7.28 2.17 5.24
N PRO A 71 7.69 2.45 3.99
CA PRO A 71 8.73 1.70 3.28
C PRO A 71 10.04 1.58 4.05
N GLY A 72 10.45 2.65 4.75
CA GLY A 72 11.70 2.66 5.51
C GLY A 72 11.70 1.67 6.68
N GLU A 73 10.58 1.54 7.38
CA GLU A 73 10.44 0.56 8.48
C GLU A 73 10.42 -0.86 7.92
N VAL A 74 9.72 -1.08 6.80
CA VAL A 74 9.69 -2.38 6.13
C VAL A 74 11.09 -2.79 5.68
N LEU A 75 11.81 -1.90 5.01
CA LEU A 75 13.18 -2.14 4.55
C LEU A 75 14.12 -2.43 5.73
N PHE A 76 14.04 -1.64 6.80
CA PHE A 76 14.84 -1.86 8.00
C PHE A 76 14.55 -3.23 8.63
N CYS A 77 13.27 -3.61 8.70
CA CYS A 77 12.86 -4.88 9.25
C CYS A 77 13.34 -6.06 8.38
N ILE A 78 13.27 -5.96 7.05
CA ILE A 78 13.84 -6.95 6.12
C ILE A 78 15.35 -7.10 6.37
N GLU A 79 16.08 -6.00 6.49
CA GLU A 79 17.52 -6.02 6.74
C GLU A 79 17.92 -6.50 8.15
N CYS A 80 16.97 -6.63 9.07
CA CYS A 80 17.23 -7.11 10.44
C CYS A 80 16.76 -8.55 10.65
N HIS A 81 15.58 -8.89 10.13
CA HIS A 81 14.87 -10.14 10.45
C HIS A 81 14.80 -11.14 9.29
N ALA A 82 14.82 -10.68 8.03
CA ALA A 82 14.71 -11.61 6.91
C ALA A 82 16.00 -12.41 6.70
N GLY A 83 15.82 -13.69 6.32
CA GLY A 83 16.90 -14.57 5.90
C GLY A 83 17.67 -14.04 4.70
N LEU A 84 18.93 -14.45 4.54
CA LEU A 84 19.81 -13.94 3.48
C LEU A 84 19.25 -14.17 2.06
N TYR A 85 18.56 -15.28 1.83
CA TYR A 85 17.92 -15.58 0.54
C TYR A 85 16.65 -14.75 0.34
N ASP A 86 15.82 -14.63 1.39
CA ASP A 86 14.55 -13.91 1.36
C ASP A 86 14.73 -12.39 1.22
N ARG A 87 15.80 -11.81 1.77
CA ARG A 87 16.08 -10.36 1.65
C ARG A 87 16.07 -9.85 0.23
N THR A 88 16.68 -10.60 -0.69
CA THR A 88 16.77 -10.18 -2.09
C THR A 88 15.39 -10.16 -2.74
N LEU A 89 14.58 -11.19 -2.46
CA LEU A 89 13.21 -11.31 -2.96
C LEU A 89 12.31 -10.22 -2.37
N LEU A 90 12.34 -10.05 -1.05
CA LEU A 90 11.56 -9.04 -0.33
C LEU A 90 11.93 -7.63 -0.76
N ARG A 91 13.23 -7.32 -0.95
CA ARG A 91 13.65 -6.00 -1.47
C ARG A 91 13.16 -5.76 -2.89
N THR A 92 13.24 -6.78 -3.76
CA THR A 92 12.74 -6.66 -5.14
C THR A 92 11.23 -6.40 -5.16
N GLN A 93 10.46 -7.17 -4.38
CA GLN A 93 9.02 -6.99 -4.28
C GLN A 93 8.67 -5.62 -3.68
N LEU A 94 9.43 -5.17 -2.67
CA LEU A 94 9.24 -3.87 -2.04
C LEU A 94 9.50 -2.74 -3.05
N GLU A 95 10.61 -2.80 -3.78
CA GLU A 95 10.92 -1.83 -4.83
C GLU A 95 9.82 -1.81 -5.89
N CYS A 96 9.32 -2.96 -6.36
CA CYS A 96 8.22 -2.98 -7.32
C CYS A 96 6.91 -2.41 -6.76
N LEU A 97 6.61 -2.67 -5.49
CA LEU A 97 5.43 -2.11 -4.82
C LEU A 97 5.45 -0.57 -4.84
N TYR A 98 6.60 0.06 -4.55
CA TYR A 98 6.72 1.52 -4.49
C TYR A 98 7.09 2.19 -5.81
N ARG A 99 7.70 1.46 -6.75
CA ARG A 99 8.08 1.97 -8.07
C ARG A 99 6.90 1.97 -9.03
N GLY A 100 5.85 1.19 -8.75
CA GLY A 100 4.69 1.03 -9.64
C GLY A 100 5.05 0.33 -10.97
N GLU A 101 6.26 -0.21 -11.07
CA GLU A 101 6.78 -0.91 -12.24
C GLU A 101 6.61 -2.42 -12.04
N LYS A 102 6.01 -3.06 -13.04
CA LYS A 102 5.77 -4.51 -13.10
C LYS A 102 7.11 -5.26 -13.04
N VAL A 103 7.24 -6.25 -12.15
CA VAL A 103 8.31 -7.26 -12.26
C VAL A 103 8.06 -7.99 -13.59
N GLY A 104 9.01 -7.89 -14.51
CA GLY A 104 8.96 -8.52 -15.83
C GLY A 104 9.54 -9.92 -15.82
#